data_AF-A0A8J7EA13-F1
#
_entry.id   AF-A0A8J7EA13-F1
#
_cell.length_a   1.000
_cell.length_b   1.000
_cell.length_c   1.000
_cell.angle_alpha   90.00
_cell.angle_beta   90.00
_cell.angle_gamma   90.00
#
_symmetry.space_group_name_H-M   'P 1'
#
loop_
_entity.id
_entity.type
_entity.pdbx_description
1 polymer ?
#
loop_
_entity_poly.entity_id
_entity_poly.type
_entity_poly.pdbx_seq_one_letter_code
_entity_poly.pdbx_strand_id
1 'polypeptide(L)'
;MSQSRLTLFQTLSALPPPQFEQLRFALDPPAGIVPEGVSAQGNRVSALLSWVEGTTGCGLERLYEVVEQIHPGLLEAKEDWGGGG
;
A
#
# COMPACT_ATOMS: atom_id res chain seq x y z
N MET A 1 2.36 13.12 -8.69
CA MET A 1 1.17 12.28 -8.89
C MET A 1 0.42 12.14 -7.57
N SER A 2 -0.80 12.65 -7.45
CA SER A 2 -1.61 12.50 -6.23
C SER A 2 -2.58 11.32 -6.39
N GLN A 3 -2.11 10.11 -6.09
CA GLN A 3 -2.98 8.93 -6.04
C GLN A 3 -4.00 9.09 -4.91
N SER A 4 -5.28 8.82 -5.17
CA SER A 4 -6.29 8.89 -4.11
C SER A 4 -6.05 7.78 -3.06
N ARG A 5 -6.28 8.09 -1.78
CA ARG A 5 -6.18 7.12 -0.67
C ARG A 5 -7.05 5.88 -0.91
N LEU A 6 -8.20 6.04 -1.56
CA LEU A 6 -9.07 4.94 -1.94
C LEU A 6 -8.45 4.04 -3.01
N THR A 7 -7.81 4.62 -4.03
CA THR A 7 -7.12 3.86 -5.07
C THR A 7 -5.97 3.05 -4.46
N LEU A 8 -5.17 3.66 -3.58
CA LEU A 8 -4.12 2.95 -2.86
C LEU A 8 -4.67 1.81 -2.01
N PHE A 9 -5.76 2.07 -1.27
CA PHE A 9 -6.41 1.03 -0.48
C PHE A 9 -6.83 -0.17 -1.34
N GLN A 10 -7.48 0.08 -2.48
CA GLN A 10 -7.92 -0.98 -3.39
C GLN A 10 -6.74 -1.75 -3.98
N THR A 11 -5.70 -1.04 -4.45
CA THR A 11 -4.51 -1.65 -5.02
C THR A 11 -3.78 -2.52 -4.02
N LEU A 12 -3.50 -2.01 -2.81
CA LEU A 12 -2.79 -2.76 -1.78
C LEU A 12 -3.64 -3.92 -1.21
N SER A 13 -4.96 -3.78 -1.17
CA SER A 13 -5.88 -4.85 -0.76
C SER A 13 -5.98 -5.98 -1.78
N ALA A 14 -5.67 -5.71 -3.05
CA ALA A 14 -5.66 -6.70 -4.11
C ALA A 14 -4.32 -7.46 -4.22
N LEU A 15 -3.28 -7.04 -3.51
CA LEU A 15 -2.00 -7.74 -3.50
C LEU A 15 -2.17 -9.18 -2.96
N PRO A 16 -1.47 -10.17 -3.51
CA PRO A 16 -1.33 -11.46 -2.87
C PRO A 16 -0.76 -11.32 -1.44
N PRO A 17 -1.21 -12.11 -0.45
CA PRO A 17 -0.73 -12.00 0.92
C PRO A 17 0.80 -12.01 1.07
N PRO A 18 1.58 -12.86 0.34
CA PRO A 18 3.04 -12.82 0.42
C PRO A 18 3.65 -11.48 -0.03
N GLN A 19 3.09 -10.82 -1.04
CA GLN A 19 3.56 -9.52 -1.51
C GLN A 19 3.23 -8.41 -0.51
N PHE A 20 2.06 -8.50 0.15
CA PHE A 20 1.74 -7.59 1.25
C PHE A 20 2.69 -7.79 2.45
N GLU A 21 3.12 -9.01 2.76
CA GLU A 21 4.16 -9.22 3.78
C GLU A 21 5.52 -8.65 3.37
N GLN A 22 5.91 -8.77 2.10
CA GLN A 22 7.14 -8.13 1.59
C GLN A 22 7.07 -6.60 1.75
N LEU A 23 5.92 -6.01 1.47
CA LEU A 23 5.68 -4.58 1.66
C LEU A 23 5.81 -4.20 3.14
N ARG A 24 5.16 -4.95 4.04
CA ARG A 24 5.26 -4.76 5.49
C ARG A 24 6.71 -4.89 5.96
N PHE A 25 7.44 -5.89 5.49
CA PHE A 25 8.84 -6.13 5.85
C PHE A 25 9.75 -4.98 5.40
N ALA A 26 9.59 -4.50 4.16
CA ALA A 26 10.43 -3.43 3.61
C ALA A 26 10.14 -2.04 4.21
N LEU A 27 8.89 -1.80 4.63
CA LEU A 27 8.50 -0.56 5.32
C LEU A 27 8.81 -0.59 6.83
N ASP A 28 8.98 -1.78 7.40
CA ASP A 28 9.33 -2.01 8.81
C ASP A 28 8.52 -1.16 9.81
N PRO A 29 7.16 -1.23 9.78
CA PRO A 29 6.34 -0.48 10.71
C PRO A 29 6.59 -0.98 12.15
N PRO A 30 6.48 -0.09 13.16
CA PRO A 30 6.61 -0.49 14.55
C PRO A 30 5.67 -1.64 14.93
N ALA A 31 6.12 -2.48 15.87
CA ALA A 31 5.35 -3.63 16.31
C ALA A 31 3.95 -3.22 16.80
N GLY A 32 2.93 -3.97 16.36
CA GLY A 32 1.53 -3.73 16.71
C GLY A 32 0.80 -2.68 15.86
N ILE A 33 1.47 -1.97 14.96
CA ILE A 33 0.83 -1.00 14.06
C ILE A 33 0.07 -1.70 12.93
N VAL A 34 0.72 -2.61 12.21
CA VAL A 34 0.08 -3.41 11.15
C VAL A 34 -0.19 -4.81 11.72
N PRO A 35 -1.47 -5.23 11.81
CA PRO A 35 -1.80 -6.56 12.31
C PRO A 35 -1.14 -7.67 11.50
N GLU A 36 -0.75 -8.75 12.17
CA GLU A 36 -0.16 -9.94 11.54
C GLU A 36 -1.25 -10.90 11.02
N GLY A 37 -0.83 -11.93 10.27
CA GLY A 37 -1.59 -12.75 9.30
C GLY A 37 -2.94 -13.39 9.69
N VAL A 38 -3.50 -13.11 10.85
CA VAL A 38 -4.87 -13.50 11.25
C VAL A 38 -5.93 -12.44 10.89
N SER A 39 -5.52 -11.20 10.60
CA SER A 39 -6.45 -10.12 10.25
C SER A 39 -6.80 -10.11 8.76
N ALA A 40 -8.04 -9.74 8.43
CA ALA A 40 -8.45 -9.51 7.04
C ALA A 40 -7.54 -8.48 6.36
N GLN A 41 -7.12 -8.75 5.12
CA GLN A 41 -6.13 -7.92 4.42
C GLN A 41 -6.54 -6.44 4.31
N GLY A 42 -7.82 -6.14 4.09
CA GLY A 42 -8.32 -4.76 4.08
C GLY A 42 -8.06 -4.00 5.40
N ASN A 43 -8.17 -4.67 6.55
CA ASN A 43 -7.86 -4.06 7.85
C ASN A 43 -6.35 -3.76 7.96
N ARG A 44 -5.52 -4.66 7.45
CA ARG A 44 -4.06 -4.53 7.47
C ARG A 44 -3.60 -3.37 6.56
N VAL A 45 -4.21 -3.25 5.38
CA VAL A 45 -3.98 -2.13 4.46
C VAL A 45 -4.44 -0.81 5.07
N SER A 46 -5.62 -0.78 5.69
CA SER A 46 -6.12 0.43 6.38
C SER A 46 -5.16 0.90 7.47
N ALA A 47 -4.66 -0.03 8.30
CA ALA A 47 -3.70 0.25 9.35
C ALA A 47 -2.37 0.76 8.79
N LEU A 48 -1.85 0.10 7.74
CA LEU A 48 -0.62 0.52 7.06
C LEU A 48 -0.76 1.94 6.51
N LEU A 49 -1.80 2.22 5.73
CA LEU A 49 -2.01 3.55 5.13
C LEU A 49 -2.22 4.64 6.19
N SER A 50 -2.88 4.32 7.30
CA SER A 50 -3.06 5.27 8.41
C SER A 50 -1.73 5.58 9.11
N TRP A 51 -0.86 4.58 9.28
CA TRP A 51 0.49 4.81 9.80
C TRP A 51 1.36 5.59 8.83
N VAL A 52 1.38 5.22 7.54
CA VAL A 52 2.17 5.87 6.48
C VAL A 52 1.87 7.37 6.39
N GLU A 53 0.60 7.76 6.49
CA GLU A 53 0.16 9.17 6.48
C GLU A 53 0.31 9.88 7.85
N GLY A 54 0.55 9.11 8.91
CA GLY A 54 0.70 9.65 10.27
C GLY A 54 2.05 10.36 10.48
N THR A 55 2.13 11.15 11.54
CA THR A 55 3.35 11.92 11.89
C THR A 55 4.56 11.05 12.22
N THR A 56 4.34 9.80 12.61
CA THR A 56 5.38 8.80 12.89
C THR A 56 5.52 7.77 11.76
N GLY A 57 4.86 8.02 10.63
CA GLY A 57 4.89 7.20 9.43
C GLY A 57 6.13 7.42 8.59
N CYS A 58 6.35 6.54 7.62
CA CYS A 58 7.40 6.69 6.61
C CYS A 58 7.03 7.65 5.47
N GLY A 59 5.79 8.14 5.42
CA GLY A 59 5.29 8.98 4.32
C GLY A 59 4.91 8.18 3.07
N LEU A 60 4.01 8.77 2.27
CA LEU A 60 3.49 8.14 1.04
C LEU A 60 4.59 7.94 -0.02
N GLU A 61 5.59 8.82 -0.08
CA GLU A 61 6.70 8.69 -1.02
C GLU A 61 7.45 7.37 -0.82
N ARG A 62 7.78 7.03 0.44
CA ARG A 62 8.44 5.76 0.76
C ARG A 62 7.58 4.54 0.45
N LEU A 63 6.27 4.63 0.67
CA LEU A 63 5.32 3.59 0.28
C LEU A 63 5.37 3.33 -1.23
N TYR A 64 5.36 4.39 -2.05
CA TYR A 64 5.42 4.26 -3.51
C TYR A 64 6.73 3.62 -3.98
N GLU A 65 7.88 4.05 -3.43
CA GLU A 65 9.19 3.47 -3.77
C GLU A 65 9.24 1.95 -3.51
N VAL A 66 8.69 1.50 -2.37
CA VAL A 66 8.71 0.08 -2.00
C VAL A 66 7.70 -0.70 -2.84
N VAL A 67 6.52 -0.15 -3.11
CA VAL A 67 5.52 -0.79 -3.98
C VAL A 67 6.12 -1.02 -5.37
N GLU A 68 6.82 -0.04 -5.93
CA GLU A 68 7.44 -0.14 -7.25
C GLU A 68 8.56 -1.21 -7.30
N GLN A 69 9.30 -1.40 -6.20
CA GLN A 69 10.32 -2.45 -6.10
C GLN A 69 9.71 -3.86 -6.03
N ILE A 70 8.57 -4.01 -5.37
CA ILE A 70 7.92 -5.32 -5.16
C ILE A 70 7.06 -5.69 -6.38
N HIS A 71 6.40 -4.71 -6.97
CA HIS A 71 5.52 -4.89 -8.10
C HIS A 71 5.63 -3.69 -9.06
N PRO A 72 6.61 -3.71 -9.97
CA PRO A 72 6.82 -2.63 -10.94
C PRO A 72 5.56 -2.36 -11.77
N GLY A 73 5.27 -1.09 -12.03
CA GLY A 73 4.11 -0.66 -12.84
C GLY A 73 2.74 -0.85 -12.18
N LEU A 74 2.66 -1.32 -10.92
CA LEU A 74 1.39 -1.52 -10.22
C LEU A 74 0.59 -0.21 -10.06
N LEU A 75 1.32 0.90 -9.89
CA LEU A 75 0.72 2.21 -9.69
C LEU A 75 0.40 2.93 -11.01
N GLU A 76 1.08 2.57 -12.10
CA GLU A 76 0.87 3.13 -13.45
C GLU A 76 -0.29 2.44 -14.20
N ALA A 77 -0.50 1.13 -13.99
CA ALA A 77 -1.46 0.33 -14.75
C ALA A 77 -2.95 0.68 -14.56
N LYS A 78 -3.29 1.63 -13.69
CA LYS A 78 -4.69 2.00 -13.37
C LYS A 78 -5.12 3.35 -13.98
N GLU A 79 -4.23 4.03 -14.72
CA GLU A 79 -4.53 5.30 -15.40
C GLU A 79 -5.20 5.13 -16.79
N ASP A 80 -5.32 3.90 -17.30
CA ASP A 80 -5.83 3.63 -18.65
C ASP A 80 -7.37 3.66 -18.79
N TRP A 81 -8.15 3.65 -17.70
CA TRP A 81 -9.62 3.73 -17.79
C TRP A 81 -10.13 5.17 -17.66
N GLY A 82 -9.90 5.99 -18.69
CA GLY A 82 -10.39 7.37 -18.69
C GLY A 82 -10.01 8.20 -19.91
N GLY A 83 -9.98 7.62 -21.12
CA GLY A 83 -9.62 8.35 -22.33
C GLY A 83 -10.32 7.81 -23.57
N GLY A 84 -11.63 8.03 -23.68
CA GLY A 84 -12.38 7.73 -24.90
C GLY A 84 -13.74 8.43 -24.87
N GLY A 85 -13.77 9.67 -25.35
CA GLY A 85 -14.99 10.41 -25.64
C GLY A 85 -15.59 10.03 -27.00
#